data_AF-A0A075FTX6-F1
#
_entry.id   AF-A0A075FTX6-F1
#
_cell.length_a   1.000
_cell.length_b   1.000
_cell.length_c   1.000
_cell.angle_alpha   90.00
_cell.angle_beta   90.00
_cell.angle_gamma   90.00
#
_symmetry.space_group_name_H-M   'P 1'
#
loop_
_entity.id
_entity.type
_entity.pdbx_description
1 polymer ?
#
loop_
_entity_poly.entity_id
_entity_poly.type
_entity_poly.pdbx_seq_one_letter_code
_entity_poly.pdbx_strand_id
1 'polypeptide(L)'
;MSSGILSCHEPINFDQVLERLRLGMWIMIREGSIRRDLKEIVKLVLSNKTYTDRLMFCSDGLDTSDIARFGHIDHCIRESVKLGLNQIDAISMASKNCFDYYNMGKDLGGIAPGKLADILVFDDLAKMKPRKIFVGGNLVVSNGTIVSQIKNIQYLNG
;
A
#
# COMPACT_ATOMS: atom_id res chain seq x y z
N MET A 1 -5.13 -20.48 -14.81
CA MET A 1 -3.85 -19.76 -14.73
C MET A 1 -2.73 -20.76 -14.99
N SER A 2 -2.01 -20.67 -16.11
CA SER A 2 -1.08 -21.72 -16.59
C SER A 2 0.41 -21.30 -16.63
N SER A 3 0.73 -20.02 -16.36
CA SER A 3 2.10 -19.49 -16.48
C SER A 3 2.73 -19.00 -15.16
N GLY A 4 2.03 -19.12 -14.01
CA GLY A 4 2.54 -18.69 -12.70
C GLY A 4 2.52 -17.17 -12.45
N ILE A 5 2.02 -16.36 -13.37
CA ILE A 5 1.84 -14.91 -13.18
C ILE A 5 0.61 -14.66 -12.31
N LEU A 6 0.80 -14.08 -11.12
CA LEU A 6 -0.25 -13.91 -10.11
C LEU A 6 -0.66 -12.46 -9.85
N SER A 7 0.04 -11.44 -10.38
CA SER A 7 -0.31 -10.03 -10.21
C SER A 7 -0.28 -9.22 -11.51
N CYS A 8 -0.95 -8.07 -11.52
CA CYS A 8 -0.92 -7.12 -12.63
C CYS A 8 -1.09 -5.68 -12.15
N HIS A 9 -0.27 -4.75 -12.66
CA HIS A 9 -0.40 -3.30 -12.44
C HIS A 9 -0.88 -2.52 -13.67
N GLU A 10 -1.12 -3.22 -14.79
CA GLU A 10 -1.59 -2.62 -16.04
C GLU A 10 -3.12 -2.42 -16.20
N PRO A 11 -4.02 -2.84 -15.28
CA PRO A 11 -5.42 -2.44 -15.40
C PRO A 11 -5.57 -0.93 -15.31
N ILE A 12 -6.22 -0.33 -16.31
CA ILE A 12 -6.45 1.13 -16.40
C ILE A 12 -7.90 1.52 -16.09
N ASN A 13 -8.77 0.52 -15.91
CA ASN A 13 -10.18 0.71 -15.60
C ASN A 13 -10.71 -0.48 -14.79
N PHE A 14 -11.92 -0.31 -14.26
CA PHE A 14 -12.55 -1.30 -13.39
C PHE A 14 -12.84 -2.64 -14.08
N ASP A 15 -13.23 -2.65 -15.35
CA ASP A 15 -13.56 -3.89 -16.04
C ASP A 15 -12.33 -4.81 -16.14
N GLN A 16 -11.16 -4.22 -16.43
CA GLN A 16 -9.89 -4.94 -16.45
C GLN A 16 -9.46 -5.42 -15.06
N VAL A 17 -9.74 -4.64 -14.01
CA VAL A 17 -9.53 -5.04 -12.62
C VAL A 17 -10.39 -6.25 -12.28
N LEU A 18 -11.69 -6.18 -12.58
CA LEU A 18 -12.66 -7.22 -12.27
C LEU A 18 -12.38 -8.52 -13.03
N GLU A 19 -12.01 -8.43 -14.30
CA GLU A 19 -11.57 -9.57 -15.11
C GLU A 19 -10.44 -10.34 -14.42
N ARG A 20 -9.39 -9.63 -14.00
CA ARG A 20 -8.20 -10.25 -13.39
C ARG A 20 -8.46 -10.75 -11.98
N LEU A 21 -9.28 -10.03 -11.20
CA LEU A 21 -9.78 -10.50 -9.92
C LEU A 21 -10.53 -11.84 -10.05
N ARG A 22 -11.39 -11.99 -11.07
CA ARG A 22 -12.09 -13.25 -11.39
C ARG A 22 -11.15 -14.39 -11.79
N LEU A 23 -9.99 -14.07 -12.37
CA LEU A 23 -8.93 -15.04 -12.65
C LEU A 23 -8.10 -15.41 -11.41
N GLY A 24 -8.39 -14.81 -10.26
CA GLY A 24 -7.65 -15.02 -9.02
C GLY A 24 -6.31 -14.27 -8.99
N MET A 25 -6.15 -13.20 -9.78
CA MET A 25 -4.96 -12.36 -9.72
C MET A 25 -5.03 -11.35 -8.58
N TRP A 26 -3.87 -10.86 -8.18
CA TRP A 26 -3.68 -9.68 -7.36
C TRP A 26 -3.56 -8.43 -8.25
N ILE A 27 -4.15 -7.33 -7.81
CA ILE A 27 -4.18 -6.09 -8.58
C ILE A 27 -3.38 -5.03 -7.86
N MET A 28 -2.43 -4.46 -8.59
CA MET A 28 -1.62 -3.34 -8.16
C MET A 28 -2.21 -2.07 -8.79
N ILE A 29 -2.99 -1.31 -8.03
CA ILE A 29 -3.59 -0.05 -8.49
C ILE A 29 -2.49 1.00 -8.61
N ARG A 30 -2.26 1.46 -9.83
CA ARG A 30 -1.17 2.39 -10.16
C ARG A 30 -1.56 3.84 -9.92
N GLU A 31 -0.70 4.55 -9.21
CA GLU A 31 -0.73 6.02 -9.06
C GLU A 31 0.69 6.57 -9.23
N GLY A 32 1.11 6.70 -10.49
CA GLY A 32 2.43 7.17 -10.90
C GLY A 32 2.39 8.51 -11.62
N SER A 33 3.56 9.04 -11.98
CA SER A 33 3.66 10.35 -12.65
C SER A 33 3.12 10.35 -14.08
N ILE A 34 3.29 9.24 -14.79
CA ILE A 34 2.83 9.08 -16.18
C ILE A 34 1.36 8.65 -16.24
N ARG A 35 0.92 7.81 -15.30
CA ARG A 35 -0.46 7.28 -15.23
C ARG A 35 -0.99 7.25 -13.81
N ARG A 36 -2.23 7.75 -13.68
CA ARG A 36 -2.96 7.92 -12.42
C ARG A 36 -4.31 7.21 -12.53
N ASP A 37 -4.28 5.89 -12.37
CA ASP A 37 -5.41 5.00 -12.60
C ASP A 37 -6.30 4.86 -11.33
N LEU A 38 -5.78 5.28 -10.16
CA LEU A 38 -6.40 5.08 -8.85
C LEU A 38 -7.82 5.63 -8.77
N LYS A 39 -8.04 6.86 -9.25
CA LYS A 39 -9.33 7.53 -9.09
C LYS A 39 -10.46 6.80 -9.80
N GLU A 40 -10.21 6.37 -11.04
CA GLU A 40 -11.21 5.67 -11.86
C GLU A 40 -11.50 4.27 -11.29
N ILE A 41 -10.46 3.58 -10.81
CA ILE A 41 -10.60 2.24 -10.24
C ILE A 41 -11.33 2.29 -8.88
N VAL A 42 -10.90 3.13 -7.94
CA VAL A 42 -11.40 3.13 -6.55
C VAL A 42 -12.89 3.49 -6.49
N LYS A 43 -13.35 4.46 -7.29
CA LYS A 43 -14.78 4.82 -7.35
C LYS A 43 -15.66 3.64 -7.78
N LEU A 44 -15.18 2.86 -8.74
CA LEU A 44 -15.92 1.72 -9.27
C LEU A 44 -15.82 0.50 -8.35
N VAL A 45 -14.68 0.30 -7.68
CA VAL A 45 -14.56 -0.68 -6.58
C VAL A 45 -15.61 -0.41 -5.50
N LEU A 46 -15.77 0.85 -5.09
CA LEU A 46 -16.75 1.25 -4.08
C LEU A 46 -18.20 1.04 -4.51
N SER A 47 -18.58 1.59 -5.67
CA SER A 47 -19.96 1.49 -6.15
C SER A 47 -20.41 0.05 -6.42
N ASN A 48 -19.49 -0.83 -6.84
CA ASN A 48 -19.76 -2.24 -7.07
C ASN A 48 -19.55 -3.12 -5.83
N LYS A 49 -19.17 -2.55 -4.68
CA LYS A 49 -18.85 -3.30 -3.44
C LYS A 49 -17.84 -4.43 -3.70
N THR A 50 -16.84 -4.14 -4.51
CA THR A 50 -15.82 -5.12 -4.88
C THR A 50 -14.89 -5.39 -3.69
N TYR A 51 -14.54 -6.65 -3.46
CA TYR A 51 -13.65 -7.03 -2.38
C TYR A 51 -12.25 -6.43 -2.56
N THR A 52 -11.66 -5.96 -1.47
CA THR A 52 -10.37 -5.24 -1.48
C THR A 52 -9.19 -6.15 -1.14
N ASP A 53 -9.42 -7.38 -0.67
CA ASP A 53 -8.40 -8.32 -0.14
C ASP A 53 -7.28 -8.68 -1.12
N ARG A 54 -7.49 -8.48 -2.43
CA ARG A 54 -6.48 -8.71 -3.48
C ARG A 54 -6.07 -7.45 -4.22
N LEU A 55 -6.44 -6.29 -3.70
CA LEU A 55 -6.01 -5.00 -4.19
C LEU A 55 -4.83 -4.50 -3.34
N MET A 56 -3.84 -3.92 -3.99
CA MET A 56 -2.71 -3.22 -3.37
C MET A 56 -2.35 -1.99 -4.20
N PHE A 57 -1.61 -1.04 -3.64
CA PHE A 57 -1.15 0.14 -4.37
C PHE A 57 0.24 -0.06 -4.97
N CYS A 58 0.52 0.61 -6.09
CA CYS A 58 1.85 0.70 -6.68
C CYS A 58 2.02 2.09 -7.31
N SER A 59 3.23 2.62 -7.28
CA SER A 59 3.57 3.84 -8.02
C SER A 59 4.01 3.56 -9.45
N ASP A 60 4.61 2.39 -9.71
CA ASP A 60 5.35 2.03 -10.93
C ASP A 60 6.56 2.96 -11.17
N GLY A 61 6.31 4.23 -11.46
CA GLY A 61 7.30 5.30 -11.53
C GLY A 61 6.77 6.63 -11.00
N LEU A 62 7.55 7.27 -10.13
CA LEU A 62 7.29 8.63 -9.65
C LEU A 62 8.51 9.52 -9.88
N ASP A 63 8.26 10.71 -10.42
CA ASP A 63 9.25 11.76 -10.52
C ASP A 63 9.49 12.41 -9.14
N THR A 64 10.69 12.96 -8.94
CA THR A 64 11.07 13.59 -7.66
C THR A 64 10.16 14.77 -7.30
N SER A 65 9.69 15.51 -8.31
CA SER A 65 8.72 16.60 -8.16
C SER A 65 7.38 16.10 -7.62
N ASP A 66 6.89 14.95 -8.12
CA ASP A 66 5.65 14.35 -7.67
C ASP A 66 5.77 13.76 -6.27
N ILE A 67 6.89 13.10 -5.94
CA ILE A 67 7.15 12.62 -4.57
C ILE A 67 7.14 13.80 -3.59
N ALA A 68 7.82 14.90 -3.93
CA ALA A 68 7.89 16.08 -3.08
C ALA A 68 6.52 16.76 -2.89
N ARG A 69 5.67 16.75 -3.93
CA ARG A 69 4.38 17.42 -3.92
C ARG A 69 3.27 16.58 -3.30
N PHE A 70 3.23 15.29 -3.60
CA PHE A 70 2.09 14.42 -3.30
C PHE A 70 2.40 13.36 -2.25
N GLY A 71 3.65 12.92 -2.14
CA GLY A 71 4.05 11.73 -1.38
C GLY A 71 4.14 10.49 -2.28
N HIS A 72 4.14 9.31 -1.67
CA HIS A 72 4.27 8.01 -2.35
C HIS A 72 3.02 7.15 -2.09
N ILE A 73 3.13 6.00 -1.39
CA ILE A 73 1.94 5.16 -1.10
C ILE A 73 0.98 5.86 -0.12
N ASP A 74 1.50 6.74 0.74
CA ASP A 74 0.67 7.59 1.61
C ASP A 74 -0.26 8.51 0.81
N HIS A 75 0.13 8.93 -0.40
CA HIS A 75 -0.75 9.65 -1.33
C HIS A 75 -1.93 8.78 -1.76
N CYS A 76 -1.67 7.52 -2.16
CA CYS A 76 -2.68 6.58 -2.59
C CYS A 76 -3.76 6.37 -1.52
N ILE A 77 -3.33 6.26 -0.26
CA ILE A 77 -4.23 6.13 0.89
C ILE A 77 -5.10 7.39 1.02
N ARG A 78 -4.48 8.59 1.06
CA ARG A 78 -5.21 9.85 1.20
C ARG A 78 -6.23 10.05 0.09
N GLU A 79 -5.86 9.81 -1.17
CA GLU A 79 -6.77 9.97 -2.30
C GLU A 79 -7.89 8.93 -2.28
N SER A 80 -7.60 7.68 -1.96
CA SER A 80 -8.64 6.64 -1.86
C SER A 80 -9.66 6.95 -0.77
N VAL A 81 -9.20 7.43 0.40
CA VAL A 81 -10.08 7.84 1.50
C VAL A 81 -10.93 9.05 1.13
N LYS A 82 -10.36 10.05 0.43
CA LYS A 82 -11.12 11.19 -0.10
C LYS A 82 -12.23 10.75 -1.08
N LEU A 83 -12.01 9.65 -1.81
CA LEU A 83 -13.00 9.07 -2.72
C LEU A 83 -14.07 8.23 -2.00
N GLY A 84 -13.95 8.06 -0.68
CA GLY A 84 -14.91 7.33 0.14
C GLY A 84 -14.48 5.91 0.51
N LEU A 85 -13.26 5.50 0.18
CA LEU A 85 -12.74 4.20 0.63
C LEU A 85 -12.57 4.19 2.14
N ASN A 86 -12.97 3.10 2.77
CA ASN A 86 -12.73 2.92 4.20
C ASN A 86 -11.23 3.06 4.48
N GLN A 87 -10.91 3.85 5.50
CA GLN A 87 -9.53 4.17 5.83
C GLN A 87 -8.70 2.92 6.22
N ILE A 88 -9.31 1.96 6.90
CA ILE A 88 -8.65 0.72 7.29
C ILE A 88 -8.39 -0.14 6.05
N ASP A 89 -9.35 -0.24 5.12
CA ASP A 89 -9.16 -0.96 3.86
C ASP A 89 -8.03 -0.35 3.04
N ALA A 90 -7.97 0.99 2.94
CA ALA A 90 -6.89 1.68 2.25
C ALA A 90 -5.52 1.39 2.90
N ILE A 91 -5.44 1.36 4.23
CA ILE A 91 -4.22 1.00 4.96
C ILE A 91 -3.86 -0.47 4.72
N SER A 92 -4.83 -1.39 4.74
CA SER A 92 -4.61 -2.82 4.45
C SER A 92 -4.09 -3.04 3.03
N MET A 93 -4.63 -2.33 2.03
CA MET A 93 -4.14 -2.34 0.65
C MET A 93 -2.69 -1.84 0.53
N ALA A 94 -2.31 -0.87 1.35
CA ALA A 94 -0.95 -0.32 1.40
C ALA A 94 0.04 -1.16 2.24
N SER A 95 -0.44 -2.15 2.98
CA SER A 95 0.38 -2.93 3.92
C SER A 95 0.08 -4.42 3.80
N LYS A 96 -0.84 -4.94 4.61
CA LYS A 96 -1.21 -6.36 4.71
C LYS A 96 -1.32 -7.04 3.36
N ASN A 97 -2.10 -6.50 2.43
CA ASN A 97 -2.37 -7.13 1.14
C ASN A 97 -1.10 -7.27 0.30
N CYS A 98 -0.22 -6.27 0.33
CA CYS A 98 1.07 -6.30 -0.35
C CYS A 98 1.96 -7.42 0.22
N PHE A 99 2.10 -7.49 1.54
CA PHE A 99 2.93 -8.51 2.17
C PHE A 99 2.33 -9.92 2.09
N ASP A 100 1.01 -10.05 2.09
CA ASP A 100 0.34 -11.34 1.86
C ASP A 100 0.63 -11.84 0.44
N TYR A 101 0.58 -10.97 -0.57
CA TYR A 101 0.94 -11.32 -1.94
C TYR A 101 2.38 -11.81 -2.07
N TYR A 102 3.33 -11.11 -1.46
CA TYR A 102 4.74 -11.51 -1.47
C TYR A 102 5.09 -12.65 -0.51
N ASN A 103 4.09 -13.28 0.13
CA ASN A 103 4.28 -14.34 1.13
C ASN A 103 5.16 -13.93 2.32
N MET A 104 5.11 -12.63 2.66
CA MET A 104 5.80 -11.99 3.79
C MET A 104 4.81 -11.63 4.91
N GLY A 105 3.53 -11.97 4.75
CA GLY A 105 2.46 -11.73 5.71
C GLY A 105 2.61 -12.50 7.03
N LYS A 106 3.60 -13.40 7.16
CA LYS A 106 3.98 -13.97 8.47
C LYS A 106 4.67 -12.89 9.32
N ASP A 107 5.66 -12.22 8.76
CA ASP A 107 6.55 -11.32 9.50
C ASP A 107 6.15 -9.84 9.38
N LEU A 108 5.47 -9.44 8.31
CA LEU A 108 5.21 -8.02 7.98
C LEU A 108 3.73 -7.72 7.74
N GLY A 109 3.43 -6.44 7.48
CA GLY A 109 2.13 -5.98 6.98
C GLY A 109 1.02 -5.78 8.01
N GLY A 110 1.28 -6.04 9.29
CA GLY A 110 0.28 -5.84 10.34
C GLY A 110 0.88 -5.74 11.73
N ILE A 111 0.04 -5.42 12.71
CA ILE A 111 0.43 -5.31 14.12
C ILE A 111 -0.08 -6.55 14.86
N ALA A 112 0.82 -7.49 15.16
CA ALA A 112 0.51 -8.69 15.92
C ALA A 112 1.78 -9.26 16.59
N PRO A 113 1.66 -10.02 17.69
CA PRO A 113 2.78 -10.75 18.25
C PRO A 113 3.46 -11.66 17.20
N GLY A 114 4.79 -11.68 17.20
CA GLY A 114 5.60 -12.45 16.24
C GLY A 114 5.91 -11.73 14.92
N LYS A 115 5.28 -10.58 14.64
CA LYS A 115 5.64 -9.73 13.50
C LYS A 115 6.79 -8.79 13.82
N LEU A 116 7.52 -8.38 12.78
CA LEU A 116 8.51 -7.32 12.87
C LEU A 116 7.84 -5.99 13.24
N ALA A 117 8.49 -5.26 14.14
CA ALA A 117 7.99 -3.98 14.63
C ALA A 117 8.34 -2.82 13.68
N ASP A 118 7.83 -2.92 12.44
CA ASP A 118 7.81 -1.85 11.44
C ASP A 118 6.49 -1.10 11.59
N ILE A 119 6.51 0.02 12.32
CA ILE A 119 5.31 0.67 12.84
C ILE A 119 5.33 2.16 12.54
N LEU A 120 4.22 2.64 11.97
CA LEU A 120 3.93 4.05 11.82
C LEU A 120 2.93 4.47 12.89
N VAL A 121 3.26 5.52 13.66
CA VAL A 121 2.38 6.08 14.68
C VAL A 121 1.90 7.44 14.21
N PHE A 122 0.58 7.65 14.20
CA PHE A 122 -0.06 8.86 13.71
C PHE A 122 -0.81 9.56 14.84
N ASP A 123 -0.83 10.90 14.84
CA ASP A 123 -1.79 11.66 15.66
C ASP A 123 -3.17 11.68 15.00
N ASP A 124 -3.20 11.61 13.66
CA ASP A 124 -4.40 11.65 12.84
C ASP A 124 -4.17 10.82 11.57
N LEU A 125 -4.90 9.70 11.46
CA LEU A 125 -4.80 8.79 10.31
C LEU A 125 -5.29 9.44 9.02
N ALA A 126 -6.20 10.43 9.07
CA ALA A 126 -6.72 11.08 7.85
C ALA A 126 -5.62 11.86 7.11
N LYS A 127 -4.66 12.40 7.85
CA LYS A 127 -3.51 13.13 7.28
C LYS A 127 -2.43 12.21 6.73
N MET A 128 -2.39 10.95 7.14
CA MET A 128 -1.34 9.99 6.80
C MET A 128 0.08 10.56 6.97
N LYS A 129 0.29 11.37 8.02
CA LYS A 129 1.59 11.94 8.37
C LYS A 129 2.07 11.30 9.68
N PRO A 130 3.02 10.36 9.64
CA PRO A 130 3.46 9.67 10.85
C PRO A 130 4.22 10.65 11.77
N ARG A 131 3.89 10.61 13.05
CA ARG A 131 4.61 11.29 14.12
C ARG A 131 5.86 10.51 14.53
N LYS A 132 5.75 9.18 14.59
CA LYS A 132 6.87 8.29 14.87
C LYS A 132 6.92 7.16 13.84
N ILE A 133 8.13 6.78 13.48
CA ILE A 133 8.39 5.64 12.61
C ILE A 133 9.34 4.71 13.35
N PHE A 134 8.95 3.46 13.47
CA PHE A 134 9.76 2.38 14.00
C PHE A 134 10.08 1.41 12.87
N VAL A 135 11.32 0.92 12.85
CA VAL A 135 11.78 -0.08 11.89
C VAL A 135 12.56 -1.13 12.68
N GLY A 136 12.12 -2.39 12.63
CA GLY A 136 12.63 -3.49 13.46
C GLY A 136 12.56 -3.21 14.96
N GLY A 137 11.56 -2.44 15.41
CA GLY A 137 11.39 -2.02 16.81
C GLY A 137 12.24 -0.83 17.24
N ASN A 138 13.10 -0.29 16.37
CA ASN A 138 13.92 0.88 16.66
C ASN A 138 13.23 2.15 16.19
N LEU A 139 13.16 3.18 17.04
CA LEU A 139 12.65 4.50 16.66
C LEU A 139 13.63 5.17 15.68
N VAL A 140 13.20 5.40 14.43
CA VAL A 140 14.04 6.00 13.38
C VAL A 140 13.65 7.43 13.07
N VAL A 141 12.37 7.78 13.20
CA VAL A 141 11.85 9.15 13.00
C VAL A 141 10.98 9.54 14.18
N SER A 142 11.16 10.77 14.66
CA SER A 142 10.33 11.40 15.69
C SER A 142 10.03 12.84 15.32
N ASN A 143 8.75 13.21 15.31
CA ASN A 143 8.26 14.55 14.98
C ASN A 143 8.80 15.10 13.64
N GLY A 144 8.96 14.23 12.64
CA GLY A 144 9.47 14.58 11.30
C GLY A 144 10.99 14.68 11.19
N THR A 145 11.74 14.38 12.26
CA THR A 145 13.21 14.36 12.25
C THR A 145 13.71 12.91 12.31
N ILE A 146 14.70 12.59 11.50
CA ILE A 146 15.44 11.32 11.60
C ILE A 146 16.26 11.35 12.88
N VAL A 147 16.01 10.41 13.79
CA VAL A 147 16.65 10.33 15.11
C VAL A 147 17.61 9.15 15.25
N SER A 148 17.56 8.19 14.32
CA SER A 148 18.47 7.04 14.28
C SER A 148 18.66 6.55 12.85
N GLN A 149 19.82 5.95 12.58
CA GLN A 149 20.10 5.29 11.31
C GLN A 149 19.39 3.94 11.25
N ILE A 150 18.86 3.60 10.07
CA ILE A 150 18.34 2.26 9.82
C ILE A 150 19.54 1.32 9.72
N LYS A 151 19.73 0.47 10.74
CA LYS A 151 20.69 -0.63 10.67
C LYS A 151 20.18 -1.66 9.66
N ASN A 152 21.07 -2.47 9.08
CA ASN A 152 20.66 -3.61 8.25
C ASN A 152 19.74 -4.52 9.08
N ILE A 153 18.45 -4.47 8.79
CA ILE A 153 17.46 -5.38 9.34
C ILE A 153 17.40 -6.57 8.41
N GLN A 154 17.69 -7.75 8.94
CA GLN A 154 17.49 -8.99 8.21
C GLN A 154 16.00 -9.30 8.20
N TYR A 155 15.34 -8.89 7.11
CA TYR A 155 13.93 -9.17 6.87
C TYR A 155 13.63 -10.62 6.47
N LEU A 156 14.66 -11.48 6.40
CA LEU A 156 14.57 -12.86 5.96
C LEU A 156 15.49 -13.73 6.84
N ASN A 157 14.90 -14.45 7.79
CA ASN A 157 15.46 -15.67 8.36
C ASN A 157 14.44 -16.78 8.05
N GLY A 158 14.50 -17.29 6.83
CA GLY A 158 13.61 -18.33 6.32
C GLY A 158 14.17 -18.93 5.05
#